data_AF-A0A060YZJ9-F1
#
_entry.id   AF-A0A060YZJ9-F1
#
_cell.length_a   1.000
_cell.length_b   1.000
_cell.length_c   1.000
_cell.angle_alpha   90.00
_cell.angle_beta   90.00
_cell.angle_gamma   90.00
#
_symmetry.space_group_name_H-M   'P 1'
#
loop_
_entity.id
_entity.type
_entity.pdbx_description
1 polymer ?
#
loop_
_entity_poly.entity_id
_entity_poly.type
_entity_poly.pdbx_seq_one_letter_code
_entity_poly.pdbx_strand_id
1 'polypeptide(L)'
;MDNDHKHTSKVVAKWLKDNKANVLEWPSQSPDLNPIEHLWAELKRRVRARRPTNLTQLHQLCQEKWAKIHPTYCGKLVEGYPKRLT
;
A
#
# COMPACT_ATOMS: atom_id res chain seq x y z
N MET A 1 8.72 0.08 -1.18
CA MET A 1 8.91 -1.30 -0.69
C MET A 1 9.58 -1.18 0.66
N ASP A 2 9.21 -2.02 1.61
CA ASP A 2 9.92 -2.10 2.88
C ASP A 2 11.21 -2.93 2.72
N ASN A 3 11.99 -3.02 3.79
CA ASN A 3 13.28 -3.70 3.81
C ASN A 3 13.18 -5.20 4.11
N ASP A 4 12.07 -5.87 3.77
CA ASP A 4 12.01 -7.34 3.87
C ASP A 4 13.12 -7.96 3.00
N HIS A 5 13.83 -8.97 3.53
CA HIS A 5 14.90 -9.69 2.83
C HIS A 5 14.48 -10.21 1.43
N LYS A 6 13.20 -10.48 1.21
CA LYS A 6 12.70 -10.89 -0.12
C LYS A 6 12.83 -9.77 -1.14
N HIS A 7 12.61 -8.52 -0.75
CA HIS A 7 12.71 -7.34 -1.61
C HIS A 7 14.16 -6.96 -1.95
N THR A 8 15.12 -7.38 -1.13
CA THR A 8 16.57 -7.17 -1.36
C THR A 8 17.29 -8.41 -1.92
N SER A 9 16.57 -9.52 -2.13
CA SER A 9 17.13 -10.74 -2.70
C SER A 9 17.76 -10.51 -4.08
N LYS A 10 18.75 -11.32 -4.44
CA LYS A 10 19.49 -11.18 -5.72
C LYS A 10 18.58 -11.15 -6.94
N VAL A 11 17.52 -11.97 -6.94
CA VAL A 11 16.56 -12.04 -8.05
C VAL A 11 15.74 -10.75 -8.18
N VAL A 12 15.24 -10.21 -7.06
CA VAL A 12 14.47 -8.96 -7.06
C VAL A 12 15.37 -7.78 -7.39
N ALA A 13 16.55 -7.70 -6.79
CA ALA A 13 17.54 -6.64 -7.07
C ALA A 13 17.94 -6.62 -8.56
N LYS A 14 18.17 -7.81 -9.17
CA LYS A 14 18.44 -7.92 -10.59
C LYS A 14 17.26 -7.41 -11.43
N TRP A 15 16.05 -7.84 -11.12
CA TRP A 15 14.85 -7.42 -11.85
C TRP A 15 14.65 -5.90 -11.77
N LEU A 16 14.81 -5.29 -10.59
CA LEU A 16 14.71 -3.84 -10.40
C LEU A 16 15.75 -3.08 -11.24
N LYS A 17 16.99 -3.58 -11.27
CA LYS A 17 18.07 -3.02 -12.10
C LYS A 17 17.77 -3.11 -13.59
N ASP A 18 17.36 -4.29 -14.06
CA ASP A 18 17.06 -4.55 -15.47
C ASP A 18 15.87 -3.69 -15.96
N ASN A 19 14.91 -3.40 -15.07
CA ASN A 19 13.75 -2.54 -15.37
C ASN A 19 13.98 -1.05 -15.06
N LYS A 20 15.20 -0.65 -14.66
CA LYS A 20 15.54 0.74 -14.32
C LYS A 20 14.59 1.35 -13.27
N ALA A 21 14.12 0.53 -12.34
CA ALA A 21 13.21 0.97 -11.29
C ALA A 21 14.01 1.70 -10.19
N ASN A 22 13.60 2.93 -9.88
CA ASN A 22 14.16 3.67 -8.75
C ASN A 22 13.53 3.16 -7.45
N VAL A 23 14.38 2.67 -6.55
CA VAL A 23 13.96 2.23 -5.21
C VAL A 23 14.16 3.39 -4.24
N LEU A 24 13.08 3.81 -3.59
CA LEU A 24 13.15 4.80 -2.52
C LEU A 24 13.82 4.17 -1.29
N GLU A 25 14.73 4.92 -0.66
CA GLU A 25 15.30 4.52 0.62
C GLU A 25 14.19 4.45 1.68
N TRP A 26 14.11 3.32 2.37
CA TRP A 26 13.08 3.06 3.36
C TRP A 26 13.72 2.75 4.71
N PRO A 27 13.39 3.46 5.80
CA PRO A 27 13.84 3.07 7.12
C PRO A 27 13.12 1.80 7.59
N SER A 28 13.86 0.89 8.23
CA SER A 28 13.29 -0.33 8.80
C SER A 28 12.21 0.00 9.85
N GLN A 29 11.19 -0.86 9.95
CA GLN A 29 10.11 -0.74 10.95
C GLN A 29 9.35 0.60 10.93
N SER A 30 9.24 1.25 9.78
CA SER A 30 8.53 2.53 9.63
C SER A 30 7.24 2.40 8.80
N PRO A 31 6.21 1.67 9.29
CA PRO A 31 4.94 1.53 8.58
C PRO A 31 4.14 2.84 8.54
N ASP A 32 4.37 3.72 9.51
CA ASP A 32 3.80 5.05 9.62
C ASP A 32 4.21 5.97 8.47
N LEU A 33 5.38 5.73 7.87
CA LEU A 33 5.80 6.43 6.68
C LEU A 33 5.07 5.89 5.44
N ASN A 34 4.64 4.63 5.40
CA ASN A 34 4.12 4.05 4.16
C ASN A 34 2.68 4.52 3.84
N PRO A 35 2.47 5.35 2.78
CA PRO A 35 1.14 5.86 2.46
C PRO A 35 0.14 4.74 2.12
N ILE A 36 0.62 3.56 1.68
CA ILE A 36 -0.24 2.43 1.36
C ILE A 36 -0.94 1.86 2.60
N GLU A 37 -0.35 1.98 3.80
CA GLU A 37 -0.97 1.50 5.03
C GLU A 37 -2.27 2.26 5.32
N HIS A 38 -2.28 3.56 5.03
CA HIS A 38 -3.47 4.40 5.15
C HIS A 38 -4.54 4.03 4.12
N LEU A 39 -4.12 3.64 2.92
CA LEU A 39 -5.02 3.15 1.89
C LEU A 39 -5.63 1.80 2.26
N TRP A 40 -4.84 0.88 2.83
CA TRP A 40 -5.32 -0.40 3.35
C TRP A 40 -6.28 -0.22 4.53
N ALA A 41 -6.00 0.72 5.44
CA ALA A 41 -6.90 1.04 6.54
C ALA A 41 -8.28 1.50 6.02
N GLU A 42 -8.31 2.37 5.02
CA GLU A 42 -9.55 2.84 4.41
C GLU A 42 -10.30 1.72 3.67
N LEU A 43 -9.59 0.85 2.94
CA LEU A 43 -10.20 -0.31 2.30
C LEU A 43 -10.85 -1.23 3.34
N LYS A 44 -10.10 -1.60 4.40
CA LYS A 44 -10.60 -2.45 5.48
C LYS A 44 -11.84 -1.84 6.13
N ARG A 45 -11.85 -0.51 6.37
CA ARG A 45 -13.02 0.21 6.91
C ARG A 45 -14.24 0.06 6.01
N ARG A 46 -14.09 0.27 4.71
CA ARG A 46 -15.18 0.17 3.71
C ARG A 46 -15.72 -1.25 3.55
N VAL A 47 -14.84 -2.25 3.60
CA VAL A 47 -15.21 -3.66 3.50
C VAL A 47 -15.90 -4.11 4.79
N ARG A 48 -15.35 -3.78 5.96
CA ARG A 48 -15.94 -4.11 7.28
C ARG A 48 -17.33 -3.53 7.46
N ALA A 49 -17.60 -2.33 6.94
CA ALA A 49 -18.92 -1.71 6.97
C ALA A 49 -20.01 -2.55 6.27
N ARG A 50 -19.63 -3.46 5.36
CA ARG A 50 -20.53 -4.35 4.63
C ARG A 50 -20.69 -5.73 5.26
N ARG A 51 -19.94 -6.05 6.32
CA ARG A 51 -20.02 -7.28 7.11
C ARG A 51 -20.06 -8.57 6.24
N PRO A 52 -19.04 -8.84 5.40
CA PRO A 52 -18.99 -10.09 4.63
C PRO A 52 -19.05 -11.30 5.55
N THR A 53 -19.79 -12.34 5.15
CA THR A 53 -19.96 -13.57 5.95
C THR A 53 -19.18 -14.76 5.38
N ASN A 54 -18.58 -14.63 4.21
CA ASN A 54 -17.74 -15.65 3.60
C ASN A 54 -16.62 -15.03 2.75
N LEU A 55 -15.66 -15.86 2.35
CA LEU A 55 -14.47 -15.42 1.60
C LEU A 55 -14.82 -14.89 0.20
N THR A 56 -15.84 -15.45 -0.48
CA THR A 56 -16.27 -14.97 -1.79
C THR A 56 -16.80 -13.54 -1.71
N GLN A 57 -17.67 -13.26 -0.75
CA GLN A 57 -18.18 -11.91 -0.50
C GLN A 57 -17.06 -10.96 -0.07
N LEU A 58 -16.13 -11.42 0.78
CA LEU A 58 -14.99 -10.61 1.21
C LEU A 58 -14.14 -10.20 0.00
N HIS A 59 -13.80 -11.16 -0.87
CA HIS A 59 -12.99 -10.91 -2.07
C HIS A 59 -13.68 -9.94 -3.02
N GLN A 60 -14.96 -10.17 -3.33
CA GLN A 60 -15.74 -9.29 -4.19
C GLN A 60 -15.81 -7.86 -3.63
N LEU A 61 -16.08 -7.72 -2.32
CA LEU A 61 -16.13 -6.41 -1.67
C LEU A 61 -14.77 -5.72 -1.67
N CYS A 62 -13.66 -6.44 -1.49
CA CYS A 62 -12.33 -5.85 -1.60
C CYS A 62 -12.12 -5.23 -2.98
N GLN A 63 -12.43 -5.95 -4.07
CA GLN A 63 -12.30 -5.44 -5.44
C GLN A 63 -13.21 -4.22 -5.67
N GLU A 64 -14.49 -4.32 -5.31
CA GLU A 64 -15.46 -3.24 -5.50
C GLU A 64 -15.11 -1.97 -4.70
N LYS A 65 -14.68 -2.13 -3.45
CA LYS A 65 -14.35 -0.99 -2.59
C LYS A 65 -13.04 -0.36 -3.01
N TRP A 66 -12.07 -1.15 -3.45
CA TRP A 66 -10.81 -0.67 -4.02
C TRP A 66 -11.05 0.20 -5.25
N ALA A 67 -11.83 -0.29 -6.22
CA ALA A 67 -12.18 0.45 -7.43
C ALA A 67 -12.94 1.77 -7.15
N LYS A 68 -13.58 1.89 -5.97
CA LYS A 68 -14.31 3.09 -5.53
C LYS A 68 -13.46 4.04 -4.67
N ILE A 69 -12.19 3.73 -4.41
CA ILE A 69 -11.31 4.70 -3.74
C ILE A 69 -10.95 5.79 -4.75
N HIS A 70 -11.36 7.02 -4.44
CA HIS A 70 -11.20 8.14 -5.36
C HIS A 70 -9.72 8.54 -5.47
N PRO A 71 -9.20 8.88 -6.67
CA PRO A 71 -7.81 9.30 -6.85
C PRO A 71 -7.40 10.49 -5.95
N THR A 72 -8.33 11.40 -5.65
CA THR A 72 -8.05 12.52 -4.74
C THR A 72 -7.77 12.09 -3.30
N TYR A 73 -8.28 10.94 -2.87
CA TYR A 73 -7.90 10.37 -1.57
C TYR A 73 -6.43 9.96 -1.57
N CYS A 74 -5.98 9.28 -2.64
CA CYS A 74 -4.57 8.92 -2.81
C CYS A 74 -3.67 10.17 -2.88
N GLY A 75 -4.09 11.20 -3.62
CA GLY A 75 -3.36 12.48 -3.70
C GLY A 75 -3.13 13.11 -2.33
N LYS A 76 -4.18 13.21 -1.50
CA LYS A 76 -4.08 13.75 -0.13
C LYS A 76 -3.12 12.97 0.76
N LEU A 77 -3.04 11.64 0.61
CA LEU A 77 -2.10 10.82 1.37
C LEU A 77 -0.64 11.14 1.01
N VAL A 78 -0.36 11.37 -0.27
CA VAL A 78 0.97 11.73 -0.77
C VAL A 78 1.32 13.16 -0.40
N GLU A 79 0.41 14.12 -0.57
CA GLU A 79 0.60 15.52 -0.17
C GLU A 79 0.90 15.69 1.33
N GLY A 80 0.34 14.82 2.17
CA GLY A 80 0.60 14.81 3.61
C GLY A 80 1.92 14.15 4.01
N TYR A 81 2.63 13.51 3.09
CA TYR A 81 3.85 12.75 3.39
C TYR A 81 5.00 13.60 3.96
N PRO A 82 5.30 14.81 3.44
CA PRO A 82 6.38 15.64 3.99
C PRO A 82 6.22 15.96 5.48
N LYS A 83 4.99 16.10 5.97
CA LYS A 83 4.68 16.36 7.38
C LYS A 83 5.01 15.20 8.31
N ARG A 84 5.32 14.01 7.77
CA ARG A 84 5.72 12.83 8.55
C ARG A 84 7.23 12.70 8.68
N LEU A 85 7.98 13.52 7.94
CA LEU A 85 9.44 13.56 7.95
C LEU A 85 9.98 14.68 8.85
N THR A 86 9.10 15.52 9.39
CA THR A 86 9.38 16.71 10.21
C THR A 86 8.78 16.53 11.60
#